data_AF-A0A0C2ZT70-F1
#
_entry.id   AF-A0A0C2ZT70-F1
#
_cell.length_a   1.000
_cell.length_b   1.000
_cell.length_c   1.000
_cell.angle_alpha   90.00
_cell.angle_beta   90.00
_cell.angle_gamma   90.00
#
_symmetry.space_group_name_H-M   'P 1'
#
loop_
_entity.id
_entity.type
_entity.pdbx_description
1 polymer ?
#
loop_
_entity_poly.entity_id
_entity_poly.type
_entity_poly.pdbx_seq_one_letter_code
_entity_poly.pdbx_strand_id
1 'polypeptide(L)'
;SFNPDKTVASSIQQRPSEYAIKCLEAFKYVPLWYFTLEGLTEAARVLRQDDAKESLALTQDTGTCLTLRPTLSISASKFTKYDHNLTFTEFLFAKNNFLTHIERAKWPGPVVDSFNWFFYNLEMHVLQQEESWGERVLLHYTSRVRTNWHDAPPAERFNIAAINETLMNSIA
;
A
#
# COMPACT_ATOMS: atom_id res chain seq x y z
N SER A 1 -5.89 25.33 -10.55
CA SER A 1 -6.08 26.19 -11.74
C SER A 1 -5.71 25.37 -12.97
N PHE A 2 -6.43 25.58 -14.07
CA PHE A 2 -6.07 25.04 -15.38
C PHE A 2 -4.79 25.76 -15.88
N ASN A 3 -3.85 25.03 -16.48
CA ASN A 3 -2.66 25.60 -17.10
C ASN A 3 -2.69 25.27 -18.61
N PRO A 4 -2.96 26.25 -19.50
CA PRO A 4 -3.06 26.02 -20.94
C PRO A 4 -1.72 25.63 -21.60
N ASP A 5 -0.59 25.94 -20.96
CA ASP A 5 0.75 25.67 -21.48
C ASP A 5 1.26 24.29 -21.08
N LYS A 6 0.58 23.61 -20.17
CA LYS A 6 0.96 22.28 -19.70
C LYS A 6 0.41 21.21 -20.65
N THR A 7 1.30 20.57 -21.39
CA THR A 7 0.97 19.41 -22.23
C THR A 7 0.86 18.13 -21.41
N VAL A 8 0.22 17.10 -21.99
CA VAL A 8 0.18 15.76 -21.39
C VAL A 8 1.60 15.23 -21.18
N ALA A 9 1.87 14.63 -20.03
CA ALA A 9 3.16 14.01 -19.77
C ALA A 9 3.43 12.84 -20.74
N SER A 10 4.71 12.56 -21.02
CA SER A 10 5.12 11.43 -21.88
C SER A 10 4.69 10.05 -21.36
N SER A 11 4.22 9.97 -20.11
CA SER A 11 3.55 8.80 -19.56
C SER A 11 2.41 9.22 -18.63
N ILE A 12 1.30 8.49 -18.67
CA ILE A 12 0.21 8.62 -17.71
C ILE A 12 0.45 7.57 -16.63
N GLN A 13 0.91 7.99 -15.47
CA GLN A 13 1.06 7.09 -14.33
C GLN A 13 -0.32 6.69 -13.81
N GLN A 14 -0.59 5.38 -13.74
CA GLN A 14 -1.76 4.88 -13.04
C GLN A 14 -1.62 5.19 -11.55
N ARG A 15 -2.69 5.72 -10.96
CA ARG A 15 -2.74 6.14 -9.55
C ARG A 15 -3.45 5.05 -8.73
N PRO A 16 -2.95 4.71 -7.52
CA PRO A 16 -3.69 3.87 -6.58
C PRO A 16 -5.06 4.46 -6.23
N SER A 17 -5.92 3.62 -5.66
CA SER A 17 -7.24 4.06 -5.20
C SER A 17 -7.13 5.22 -4.20
N GLU A 18 -8.14 6.09 -4.17
CA GLU A 18 -8.14 7.22 -3.23
C GLU A 18 -8.19 6.75 -1.76
N TYR A 19 -8.83 5.60 -1.51
CA TYR A 19 -8.75 4.91 -0.23
C TYR A 19 -7.30 4.64 0.19
N ALA A 20 -6.51 3.99 -0.67
CA ALA A 20 -5.13 3.64 -0.36
C ALA A 20 -4.29 4.89 -0.07
N ILE A 21 -4.50 5.96 -0.84
CA ILE A 21 -3.80 7.24 -0.65
C ILE A 21 -4.16 7.87 0.70
N LYS A 22 -5.44 7.93 1.04
CA LYS A 22 -5.90 8.44 2.35
C LYS A 22 -5.36 7.61 3.51
N CYS A 23 -5.24 6.29 3.35
CA CYS A 23 -4.58 5.44 4.33
C CYS A 23 -3.11 5.82 4.52
N LEU A 24 -2.36 6.02 3.42
CA LEU A 24 -0.96 6.43 3.51
C LEU A 24 -0.78 7.81 4.15
N GLU A 25 -1.59 8.80 3.76
CA GLU A 25 -1.59 10.14 4.35
C GLU A 25 -1.87 10.10 5.87
N ALA A 26 -2.69 9.15 6.32
CA ALA A 26 -3.00 8.92 7.73
C ALA A 26 -2.03 7.96 8.44
N PHE A 27 -0.91 7.54 7.82
CA PHE A 27 0.04 6.55 8.35
C PHE A 27 -0.60 5.20 8.75
N LYS A 28 -1.70 4.84 8.11
CA LYS A 28 -2.43 3.59 8.33
C LYS A 28 -1.91 2.48 7.44
N TYR A 29 -2.11 1.24 7.90
CA TYR A 29 -1.83 0.07 7.09
C TYR A 29 -2.66 0.08 5.80
N VAL A 30 -2.01 -0.29 4.69
CA VAL A 30 -2.66 -0.54 3.42
C VAL A 30 -1.98 -1.76 2.75
N PRO A 31 -2.77 -2.75 2.29
CA PRO A 31 -2.22 -3.90 1.56
C PRO A 31 -1.48 -3.47 0.29
N LEU A 32 -0.38 -4.17 -0.03
CA LEU A 32 0.42 -3.92 -1.23
C LEU A 32 -0.38 -4.13 -2.52
N TRP A 33 -1.47 -4.92 -2.47
CA TRP A 33 -2.36 -5.13 -3.61
C TRP A 33 -2.81 -3.84 -4.30
N TYR A 34 -3.04 -2.74 -3.56
CA TYR A 34 -3.42 -1.45 -4.15
C TYR A 34 -2.37 -0.82 -5.06
N PHE A 35 -1.14 -1.31 -4.99
CA PHE A 35 0.02 -0.84 -5.73
C PHE A 35 0.47 -1.85 -6.79
N THR A 36 -0.23 -2.98 -6.95
CA THR A 36 -0.03 -3.92 -8.07
C THR A 36 -0.66 -3.36 -9.34
N LEU A 37 -0.29 -3.91 -10.50
CA LEU A 37 -0.95 -3.58 -11.77
C LEU A 37 -2.47 -3.83 -11.72
N GLU A 38 -2.89 -4.91 -11.04
CA GLU A 38 -4.30 -5.24 -10.83
C GLU A 38 -5.01 -4.14 -10.02
N GLY A 39 -4.46 -3.75 -8.87
CA GLY A 39 -5.04 -2.70 -8.02
C GLY A 39 -5.05 -1.33 -8.70
N LEU A 40 -4.00 -0.98 -9.44
CA LEU A 40 -3.94 0.26 -10.21
C LEU A 40 -4.97 0.30 -11.36
N THR A 41 -5.17 -0.84 -12.04
CA THR A 41 -6.17 -0.96 -13.11
C THR A 41 -7.59 -0.90 -12.55
N GLU A 42 -7.82 -1.52 -11.39
CA GLU A 42 -9.10 -1.46 -10.68
C GLU A 42 -9.44 -0.03 -10.28
N ALA A 43 -8.49 0.69 -9.67
CA ALA A 43 -8.67 2.09 -9.27
C ALA A 43 -8.99 2.97 -10.49
N ALA A 44 -8.26 2.80 -11.59
CA ALA A 44 -8.51 3.54 -12.82
C ALA A 44 -9.89 3.23 -13.43
N ARG A 45 -10.38 1.99 -13.30
CA ARG A 45 -11.73 1.61 -13.74
C ARG A 45 -12.80 2.26 -12.88
N VAL A 46 -12.65 2.23 -11.55
CA VAL A 46 -13.60 2.85 -10.62
C VAL A 46 -13.72 4.35 -10.89
N LEU A 47 -12.58 5.05 -11.04
CA LEU A 47 -12.56 6.48 -11.38
C LEU A 47 -13.32 6.81 -12.67
N ARG A 48 -13.24 5.96 -13.71
CA ARG A 48 -13.95 6.16 -14.98
C ARG A 48 -15.43 5.79 -14.93
N GLN A 49 -15.84 4.95 -13.99
CA GLN A 49 -17.25 4.57 -13.80
C GLN A 49 -18.00 5.54 -12.90
N ASP A 50 -17.28 6.37 -12.13
CA ASP A 50 -17.82 7.28 -11.13
C ASP A 50 -18.62 8.45 -11.73
N ASP A 51 -18.39 8.80 -13.00
CA ASP A 51 -19.19 9.79 -13.74
C ASP A 51 -20.68 9.41 -13.86
N ALA A 52 -21.09 8.19 -13.47
CA ALA A 52 -22.45 7.69 -13.62
C ALA A 52 -23.18 7.30 -12.32
N LYS A 53 -22.54 7.26 -11.14
CA LYS A 53 -23.18 6.82 -9.88
C LYS A 53 -22.69 7.59 -8.65
N GLU A 54 -23.27 8.76 -8.42
CA GLU A 54 -23.14 9.51 -7.16
C GLU A 54 -23.83 8.75 -6.01
N SER A 55 -23.07 7.95 -5.27
CA SER A 55 -23.49 7.47 -3.96
C SER A 55 -22.87 8.37 -2.89
N LEU A 56 -23.61 8.66 -1.81
CA LEU A 56 -23.14 9.46 -0.68
C LEU A 56 -23.09 8.59 0.59
N ALA A 57 -21.98 8.64 1.32
CA ALA A 57 -21.79 8.12 2.66
C ALA A 57 -22.05 9.22 3.70
N LEU A 58 -22.65 8.84 4.82
CA LEU A 58 -22.78 9.68 6.00
C LEU A 58 -21.55 9.47 6.90
N THR A 59 -20.77 10.52 7.15
CA THR A 59 -19.61 10.47 8.06
C THR A 59 -19.80 11.45 9.22
N GLN A 60 -19.52 10.99 10.44
CA GLN A 60 -19.52 11.86 11.61
C GLN A 60 -18.17 12.57 11.71
N ASP A 61 -18.18 13.90 11.66
CA ASP A 61 -17.00 14.70 12.00
C ASP A 61 -16.89 14.81 13.52
N THR A 62 -15.70 15.08 14.04
CA THR A 62 -15.39 15.24 15.48
C THR A 62 -16.35 16.24 16.14
N GLY A 63 -17.49 15.75 16.65
CA GLY A 63 -18.64 16.52 17.11
C GLY A 63 -20.00 15.85 16.82
N THR A 64 -21.06 16.65 16.79
CA THR A 64 -22.46 16.22 16.48
C THR A 64 -22.82 16.38 14.99
N CYS A 65 -21.88 16.82 14.15
CA CYS A 65 -22.16 17.10 12.74
C CYS A 65 -22.00 15.84 11.88
N LEU A 66 -23.05 15.51 11.13
CA LEU A 66 -23.03 14.49 10.10
C LEU A 66 -22.75 15.16 8.75
N THR A 67 -21.72 14.69 8.06
CA THR A 67 -21.30 15.18 6.75
C THR A 67 -21.61 14.13 5.69
N LEU A 68 -22.11 14.56 4.53
CA LEU A 68 -22.27 13.70 3.36
C LEU A 68 -20.99 13.75 2.54
N ARG A 69 -20.38 12.60 2.26
CA ARG A 69 -19.20 12.48 1.40
C ARG A 69 -19.46 11.45 0.31
N PRO A 70 -19.02 11.68 -0.95
CA PRO A 70 -19.10 10.66 -1.99
C PRO A 70 -18.49 9.32 -1.55
N THR A 71 -19.28 8.24 -1.58
CA THR A 71 -18.94 6.92 -0.97
C THR A 71 -17.73 6.26 -1.63
N LEU A 72 -17.53 6.48 -2.92
CA LEU A 72 -16.60 5.68 -3.74
C LEU A 72 -15.13 6.14 -3.60
N SER A 73 -14.89 7.30 -2.98
CA SER A 73 -13.54 7.83 -2.73
C SER A 73 -12.89 7.34 -1.41
N ILE A 74 -13.55 6.45 -0.66
CA ILE A 74 -13.14 6.10 0.72
C ILE A 74 -13.32 4.61 1.07
N SER A 75 -14.00 3.77 0.27
CA SER A 75 -14.17 2.36 0.63
C SER A 75 -13.02 1.47 0.15
N ALA A 76 -12.64 0.48 0.97
CA ALA A 76 -11.72 -0.57 0.55
C ALA A 76 -12.31 -1.39 -0.62
N SER A 77 -11.46 -1.94 -1.49
CA SER A 77 -11.91 -2.75 -2.62
C SER A 77 -12.24 -4.16 -2.13
N LYS A 78 -13.30 -4.75 -2.67
CA LYS A 78 -13.66 -6.15 -2.37
C LYS A 78 -12.68 -7.17 -2.97
N PHE A 79 -11.81 -6.74 -3.88
CA PHE A 79 -10.82 -7.57 -4.54
C PHE A 79 -9.45 -7.50 -3.85
N THR A 80 -9.33 -6.73 -2.77
CA THR A 80 -8.06 -6.55 -2.07
C THR A 80 -7.53 -7.88 -1.53
N LYS A 81 -6.27 -8.17 -1.85
CA LYS A 81 -5.52 -9.31 -1.32
C LYS A 81 -4.60 -8.84 -0.18
N TYR A 82 -4.42 -9.68 0.82
CA TYR A 82 -3.33 -9.52 1.79
C TYR A 82 -1.97 -9.72 1.11
N ASP A 83 -0.91 -9.15 1.66
CA ASP A 83 0.44 -9.22 1.07
C ASP A 83 0.90 -10.68 0.86
N HIS A 84 0.55 -11.59 1.78
CA HIS A 84 0.89 -13.01 1.69
C HIS A 84 0.09 -13.80 0.64
N ASN A 85 -0.93 -13.18 0.04
CA ASN A 85 -1.71 -13.75 -1.06
C ASN A 85 -1.30 -13.16 -2.43
N LEU A 86 -0.26 -12.34 -2.47
CA LEU A 86 0.35 -11.90 -3.72
C LEU A 86 1.29 -12.98 -4.25
N THR A 87 1.55 -12.96 -5.55
CA THR A 87 2.75 -13.59 -6.12
C THR A 87 3.97 -12.74 -5.82
N PHE A 88 5.17 -13.33 -5.85
CA PHE A 88 6.39 -12.58 -5.60
C PHE A 88 6.62 -11.50 -6.66
N THR A 89 6.28 -11.76 -7.93
CA THR A 89 6.29 -10.76 -9.01
C THR A 89 5.36 -9.58 -8.74
N GLU A 90 4.13 -9.84 -8.29
CA GLU A 90 3.19 -8.77 -7.90
C GLU A 90 3.74 -7.95 -6.74
N PHE A 91 4.35 -8.60 -5.74
CA PHE A 91 5.01 -7.95 -4.62
C PHE A 91 6.14 -7.03 -5.08
N LEU A 92 7.05 -7.50 -5.95
CA LEU A 92 8.16 -6.71 -6.49
C LEU A 92 7.67 -5.47 -7.24
N PHE A 93 6.60 -5.60 -8.03
CA PHE A 93 5.97 -4.46 -8.69
C PHE A 93 5.34 -3.50 -7.68
N ALA A 94 4.61 -4.03 -6.70
CA ALA A 94 3.87 -3.26 -5.72
C ALA A 94 4.77 -2.47 -4.78
N LYS A 95 5.91 -3.03 -4.33
CA LYS A 95 6.83 -2.33 -3.41
C LYS A 95 7.34 -1.01 -3.99
N ASN A 96 7.68 -0.98 -5.27
CA ASN A 96 8.26 0.21 -5.92
C ASN A 96 7.19 1.32 -6.02
N ASN A 97 5.96 0.94 -6.35
CA ASN A 97 4.82 1.84 -6.36
C ASN A 97 4.49 2.32 -4.93
N PHE A 98 4.49 1.44 -3.95
CA PHE A 98 4.26 1.79 -2.54
C PHE A 98 5.30 2.80 -2.04
N LEU A 99 6.60 2.55 -2.27
CA LEU A 99 7.70 3.45 -1.87
C LEU A 99 7.52 4.86 -2.46
N THR A 100 7.21 4.94 -3.75
CA THR A 100 6.91 6.23 -4.41
C THR A 100 5.74 6.96 -3.75
N HIS A 101 4.73 6.23 -3.27
CA HIS A 101 3.53 6.84 -2.69
C HIS A 101 3.70 7.23 -1.22
N ILE A 102 4.51 6.52 -0.42
CA ILE A 102 4.82 6.95 0.95
C ILE A 102 5.69 8.23 0.95
N GLU A 103 6.58 8.39 -0.04
CA GLU A 103 7.33 9.63 -0.25
C GLU A 103 6.41 10.79 -0.61
N ARG A 104 5.47 10.57 -1.54
CA ARG A 104 4.45 11.57 -1.92
C ARG A 104 3.52 11.92 -0.75
N ALA A 105 3.23 10.96 0.12
CA ALA A 105 2.48 11.14 1.36
C ALA A 105 3.32 11.82 2.47
N LYS A 106 4.56 12.22 2.18
CA LYS A 106 5.48 12.93 3.09
C LYS A 106 5.78 12.15 4.37
N TRP A 107 5.94 10.84 4.25
CA TRP A 107 6.45 10.04 5.36
C TRP A 107 7.86 10.52 5.77
N PRO A 108 8.25 10.44 7.06
CA PRO A 108 9.58 10.82 7.49
C PRO A 108 10.65 10.04 6.73
N GLY A 109 11.71 10.72 6.30
CA GLY A 109 12.82 10.12 5.57
C GLY A 109 13.34 8.80 6.19
N PRO A 110 13.64 8.77 7.50
CA PRO A 110 14.08 7.53 8.15
C PRO A 110 13.08 6.36 8.07
N VAL A 111 11.77 6.66 8.04
CA VAL A 111 10.73 5.65 7.87
C VAL A 111 10.76 5.14 6.42
N VAL A 112 10.80 6.03 5.43
CA VAL A 112 10.90 5.66 4.01
C VAL A 112 12.14 4.80 3.77
N ASP A 113 13.30 5.22 4.28
CA ASP A 113 14.56 4.47 4.17
C ASP A 113 14.44 3.08 4.79
N SER A 114 13.80 2.97 5.96
CA SER A 114 13.61 1.67 6.62
C SER A 114 12.72 0.73 5.80
N PHE A 115 11.66 1.23 5.15
CA PHE A 115 10.84 0.43 4.24
C PHE A 115 11.59 0.05 2.96
N ASN A 116 12.41 0.94 2.42
CA ASN A 116 13.24 0.65 1.25
C ASN A 116 14.23 -0.49 1.55
N TRP A 117 14.95 -0.39 2.66
CA TRP A 117 15.87 -1.45 3.10
C TRP A 117 15.15 -2.75 3.45
N PHE A 118 13.97 -2.68 4.07
CA PHE A 118 13.16 -3.87 4.33
C PHE A 118 12.84 -4.64 3.05
N PHE A 119 12.32 -3.95 2.03
CA PHE A 119 11.99 -4.61 0.78
C PHE A 119 13.23 -5.12 0.03
N TYR A 120 14.34 -4.37 0.07
CA TYR A 120 15.60 -4.81 -0.50
C TYR A 120 16.12 -6.09 0.18
N ASN A 121 16.12 -6.13 1.52
CA ASN A 121 16.61 -7.27 2.28
C ASN A 121 15.75 -8.54 2.03
N LEU A 122 14.44 -8.38 1.85
CA LEU A 122 13.55 -9.49 1.47
C LEU A 122 13.81 -9.97 0.04
N GLU A 123 14.01 -9.04 -0.90
CA GLU A 123 14.31 -9.37 -2.28
C GLU A 123 15.64 -10.11 -2.44
N MET A 124 16.64 -9.76 -1.63
CA MET A 124 17.98 -10.38 -1.64
C MET A 124 18.12 -11.54 -0.66
N HIS A 125 17.02 -11.97 -0.02
CA HIS A 125 17.08 -12.99 1.03
C HIS A 125 17.44 -14.37 0.46
N VAL A 126 18.16 -15.19 1.24
CA VAL A 126 18.59 -16.53 0.81
C VAL A 126 17.41 -17.46 0.44
N LEU A 127 16.25 -17.25 1.08
CA LEU A 127 15.03 -18.01 0.77
C LEU A 127 14.52 -17.81 -0.66
N GLN A 128 14.99 -16.81 -1.40
CA GLN A 128 14.70 -16.68 -2.83
C GLN A 128 15.24 -17.84 -3.66
N GLN A 129 16.29 -18.51 -3.15
CA GLN A 129 16.89 -19.68 -3.81
C GLN A 129 16.16 -20.97 -3.43
N GLU A 130 15.21 -20.91 -2.50
CA GLU A 130 14.41 -22.06 -2.08
C GLU A 130 13.13 -22.14 -2.93
N GLU A 131 13.19 -22.98 -3.97
CA GLU A 131 12.15 -23.11 -5.00
C GLU A 131 10.78 -23.56 -4.46
N SER A 132 10.77 -24.24 -3.31
CA SER A 132 9.57 -24.93 -2.81
C SER A 132 8.61 -24.03 -2.03
N TRP A 133 9.15 -23.14 -1.20
CA TRP A 133 8.35 -22.40 -0.21
C TRP A 133 8.92 -21.02 0.18
N GLY A 134 10.11 -20.67 -0.30
CA GLY A 134 10.84 -19.50 0.16
C GLY A 134 10.10 -18.18 -0.08
N GLU A 135 9.64 -17.95 -1.31
CA GLU A 135 8.83 -16.77 -1.66
C GLU A 135 7.58 -16.65 -0.78
N ARG A 136 6.90 -17.77 -0.51
CA ARG A 136 5.70 -17.79 0.33
C ARG A 136 6.02 -17.35 1.75
N VAL A 137 7.11 -17.85 2.34
CA VAL A 137 7.55 -17.44 3.68
C VAL A 137 7.91 -15.95 3.71
N LEU A 138 8.62 -15.45 2.70
CA LEU A 138 8.96 -14.03 2.59
C LEU A 138 7.70 -13.15 2.54
N LEU A 139 6.68 -13.55 1.79
CA LEU A 139 5.42 -12.81 1.70
C LEU A 139 4.59 -12.88 2.98
N HIS A 140 4.55 -14.02 3.66
CA HIS A 140 3.93 -14.14 4.99
C HIS A 140 4.65 -13.29 6.04
N TYR A 141 5.99 -13.31 6.05
CA TYR A 141 6.80 -12.46 6.91
C TYR A 141 6.51 -10.98 6.63
N THR A 142 6.51 -10.59 5.36
CA THR A 142 6.17 -9.22 4.93
C THR A 142 4.81 -8.79 5.45
N SER A 143 3.78 -9.61 5.20
CA SER A 143 2.42 -9.33 5.64
C SER A 143 2.35 -9.12 7.15
N ARG A 144 2.95 -10.03 7.94
CA ARG A 144 2.89 -9.99 9.40
C ARG A 144 3.64 -8.79 9.97
N VAL A 145 4.84 -8.52 9.47
CA VAL A 145 5.69 -7.44 10.00
C VAL A 145 5.14 -6.06 9.63
N ARG A 146 4.65 -5.86 8.40
CA ARG A 146 4.02 -4.58 8.00
C ARG A 146 2.78 -4.30 8.82
N THR A 147 1.90 -5.29 9.02
CA THR A 147 0.71 -5.13 9.87
C THR A 147 1.12 -4.78 11.29
N ASN A 148 2.03 -5.53 11.91
CA ASN A 148 2.51 -5.25 13.28
C ASN A 148 3.12 -3.85 13.40
N TRP A 149 3.94 -3.43 12.43
CA TRP A 149 4.54 -2.09 12.44
C TRP A 149 3.49 -0.98 12.41
N HIS A 150 2.42 -1.17 11.64
CA HIS A 150 1.34 -0.19 11.56
C HIS A 150 0.43 -0.18 12.79
N ASP A 151 0.18 -1.35 13.39
CA ASP A 151 -0.63 -1.52 14.61
C ASP A 151 0.10 -1.02 15.87
N ALA A 152 1.44 -1.01 15.85
CA ALA A 152 2.25 -0.48 16.94
C ALA A 152 2.00 1.02 17.17
N PRO A 153 1.95 1.48 18.43
CA PRO A 153 1.93 2.90 18.75
C PRO A 153 3.08 3.65 18.08
N PRO A 154 2.92 4.92 17.65
CA PRO A 154 3.97 5.64 16.93
C PRO A 154 5.34 5.67 17.64
N ALA A 155 5.36 5.70 18.98
CA ALA A 155 6.58 5.68 19.78
C ALA A 155 7.27 4.31 19.86
N GLU A 156 6.56 3.23 19.52
CA GLU A 156 7.04 1.84 19.59
C GLU A 156 7.33 1.25 18.21
N ARG A 157 7.10 2.02 17.14
CA ARG A 157 7.41 1.61 15.78
C ARG A 157 8.90 1.33 15.63
N PHE A 158 9.21 0.09 15.28
CA PHE A 158 10.57 -0.41 15.19
C PHE A 158 11.18 -0.20 13.79
N ASN A 159 12.49 -0.39 13.68
CA ASN A 159 13.16 -0.41 12.38
C ASN A 159 12.75 -1.67 11.61
N ILE A 160 11.86 -1.51 10.62
CA ILE A 160 11.34 -2.61 9.83
C ILE A 160 12.41 -3.26 8.92
N ALA A 161 13.52 -2.58 8.62
CA ALA A 161 14.58 -3.09 7.75
C ALA A 161 15.30 -4.33 8.32
N ALA A 162 15.34 -4.48 9.64
CA ALA A 162 16.01 -5.60 10.29
C ALA A 162 15.16 -6.87 10.14
N ILE A 163 15.64 -7.83 9.34
CA ILE A 163 14.99 -9.13 9.19
C ILE A 163 15.20 -9.95 10.46
N ASN A 164 14.10 -10.34 11.09
CA ASN A 164 14.09 -11.18 12.26
C ASN A 164 14.00 -12.64 11.81
N GLU A 165 15.15 -13.28 11.68
CA GLU A 165 15.27 -14.69 11.27
C GLU A 165 14.50 -15.64 12.19
N THR A 166 14.40 -15.34 13.48
CA THR A 166 13.64 -16.18 14.42
C THR A 166 12.14 -16.14 14.09
N LEU A 167 11.61 -14.94 13.83
CA LEU A 167 10.22 -14.78 13.40
C LEU A 167 10.00 -15.39 12.00
N MET A 168 10.93 -15.18 11.07
CA MET A 168 10.84 -15.73 9.71
C MET A 168 10.80 -17.26 9.72
N ASN A 169 11.67 -17.92 10.48
CA ASN A 169 11.70 -19.37 10.61
C ASN A 169 10.46 -19.95 11.31
N SER A 170 9.74 -19.14 12.10
CA SER A 170 8.46 -19.57 12.71
C SER A 170 7.27 -19.58 11.75
N ILE A 171 7.46 -19.05 10.53
CA ILE A 171 6.44 -18.97 9.48
C ILE A 171 6.60 -20.12 8.47
N ALA A 172 7.81 -20.66 8.35
CA ALA A 172 8.17 -21.76 7.45
C ALA A 172 7.46 -23.07 7.80
#